data_AF-A0A1Y3BHE6-F1
#
_entry.id   AF-A0A1Y3BHE6-F1
#
_cell.length_a   1.000
_cell.length_b   1.000
_cell.length_c   1.000
_cell.angle_alpha   90.00
_cell.angle_beta   90.00
_cell.angle_gamma   90.00
#
_symmetry.space_group_name_H-M   'P 1'
#
loop_
_entity.id
_entity.type
_entity.pdbx_description
1 polymer ?
#
loop_
_entity_poly.entity_id
_entity_poly.type
_entity_poly.pdbx_seq_one_letter_code
_entity_poly.pdbx_strand_id
1 'polypeptide(L)'
;AYQPQKVLAIYTFTKRCNVEEYEERKPRKTIGKFDCLILSLLTLIMSISNIGYTTVTHFNIVHVECHMDAVRHARTRDEWQSASLHNANTRCNGLLPLWGPNVCESLFAHALSRHNSYLQDAVGQRDFVGTNSFLGTVHDLKLLLLRFANTRTFSEETGGGGAQSNLYLTPYLMHIALYVMNTTKIIDRERTAFEELFMRQSTSKLLESCFQVE
;
A
#
# COMPACT_ATOMS: atom_id res chain seq x y z
N ALA A 1 -16.50 -21.22 -14.32
CA ALA A 1 -15.40 -22.00 -14.94
C ALA A 1 -14.07 -21.41 -14.48
N TYR A 2 -13.05 -22.24 -14.27
CA TYR A 2 -11.69 -21.80 -13.90
C TYR A 2 -11.03 -21.07 -15.09
N GLN A 3 -10.52 -19.85 -14.87
CA GLN A 3 -9.93 -18.98 -15.91
C GLN A 3 -8.55 -18.46 -15.45
N PRO A 4 -7.51 -19.32 -15.43
CA PRO A 4 -6.19 -19.00 -14.85
C PRO A 4 -5.44 -17.86 -15.56
N GLN A 5 -5.82 -17.55 -16.80
CA GLN A 5 -5.26 -16.47 -17.59
C GLN A 5 -5.78 -15.07 -17.19
N LYS A 6 -6.84 -15.02 -16.39
CA LYS A 6 -7.45 -13.77 -15.95
C LYS A 6 -6.84 -13.29 -14.64
N VAL A 7 -6.73 -11.96 -14.51
CA VAL A 7 -6.24 -11.33 -13.28
C VAL A 7 -7.26 -11.54 -12.18
N LEU A 8 -6.83 -12.21 -11.10
CA LEU A 8 -7.55 -12.25 -9.83
C LEU A 8 -7.20 -11.00 -9.02
N ALA A 9 -8.09 -10.60 -8.14
CA ALA A 9 -7.84 -9.53 -7.18
C ALA A 9 -8.51 -9.81 -5.84
N ILE A 10 -7.89 -9.30 -4.78
CA ILE A 10 -8.43 -9.34 -3.42
C ILE A 10 -9.23 -8.05 -3.18
N TYR A 11 -10.43 -8.17 -2.62
CA TYR A 11 -11.16 -7.01 -2.12
C TYR A 11 -10.40 -6.38 -0.95
N THR A 12 -10.14 -5.09 -1.05
CA THR A 12 -9.39 -4.33 -0.04
C THR A 12 -10.19 -3.14 0.42
N PHE A 13 -9.97 -2.75 1.67
CA PHE A 13 -10.40 -1.47 2.22
C PHE A 13 -9.18 -0.68 2.62
N THR A 14 -8.97 0.44 1.94
CA THR A 14 -7.86 1.34 2.19
C THR A 14 -8.39 2.65 2.74
N LYS A 15 -7.73 3.17 3.76
CA LYS A 15 -8.03 4.51 4.29
C LYS A 15 -6.75 5.31 4.48
N ARG A 16 -6.92 6.62 4.43
CA ARG A 16 -5.88 7.58 4.81
C ARG A 16 -5.54 7.43 6.30
N CYS A 17 -4.25 7.45 6.61
CA CYS A 17 -3.77 7.47 8.00
C CYS A 17 -2.44 8.21 8.09
N ASN A 18 -1.94 8.41 9.31
CA ASN A 18 -0.57 8.86 9.49
C ASN A 18 0.39 7.67 9.36
N VAL A 19 1.53 7.88 8.71
CA VAL A 19 2.58 6.87 8.53
C VAL A 19 3.40 6.70 9.80
N GLU A 20 3.60 7.79 10.54
CA GLU A 20 4.28 7.82 11.83
C GLU A 20 3.37 8.49 12.86
N GLU A 21 3.02 7.75 13.92
CA GLU A 21 2.12 8.23 14.99
C GLU A 21 2.82 9.26 15.90
N TYR A 22 4.17 9.25 15.92
CA TYR A 22 4.99 9.95 16.91
C TYR A 22 5.88 11.08 16.36
N GLU A 23 5.81 11.40 15.07
CA GLU A 23 6.55 12.53 14.52
C GLU A 23 5.80 13.85 14.69
N GLU A 24 6.43 14.82 15.35
CA GLU A 24 5.90 16.18 15.51
C GLU A 24 5.58 16.80 14.13
N ARG A 25 4.40 17.42 14.04
CA ARG A 25 3.95 18.21 12.88
C ARG A 25 4.77 19.49 12.76
N LYS A 26 6.01 19.42 12.28
CA LYS A 26 6.73 20.62 11.83
C LYS A 26 6.22 20.97 10.42
N PRO A 27 5.53 22.10 10.22
CA PRO A 27 5.07 22.51 8.91
C PRO A 27 6.30 22.81 8.03
N ARG A 28 6.65 21.92 7.11
CA ARG A 28 7.71 22.19 6.14
C ARG A 28 7.16 23.02 4.98
N LYS A 29 7.72 24.22 4.86
CA LYS A 29 7.53 25.14 3.74
C LYS A 29 8.00 24.47 2.44
N THR A 30 7.25 24.79 1.40
CA THR A 30 7.43 24.55 -0.05
C THR A 30 8.73 23.90 -0.51
N ILE A 31 8.59 22.90 -1.38
CA ILE A 31 9.59 22.26 -2.25
C ILE A 31 10.61 23.30 -2.74
N GLY A 32 11.77 23.32 -2.09
CA GLY A 32 12.95 24.05 -2.49
C GLY A 32 14.13 23.12 -2.23
N LYS A 33 14.95 22.90 -3.26
CA LYS A 33 16.19 22.11 -3.25
C LYS A 33 16.88 22.18 -1.87
N PHE A 34 16.85 21.08 -1.12
CA PHE A 34 17.69 20.92 0.06
C PHE A 34 18.70 19.81 -0.20
N ASP A 35 19.93 20.08 0.21
CA ASP A 35 21.12 19.26 -0.01
C ASP A 35 20.93 17.83 0.51
N CYS A 36 21.11 16.89 -0.42
CA CYS A 36 20.75 15.49 -0.35
C CYS A 36 21.78 14.63 0.40
N LEU A 37 22.26 15.05 1.58
CA LEU A 37 23.38 14.34 2.24
C LEU A 37 23.24 13.98 3.72
N ILE A 38 22.19 14.39 4.45
CA ILE A 38 22.18 14.25 5.92
C ILE A 38 20.99 13.45 6.49
N LEU A 39 20.03 13.02 5.68
CA LEU A 39 18.70 12.67 6.23
C LEU A 39 18.11 11.36 5.74
N SER A 40 18.90 10.50 5.12
CA SER A 40 18.43 9.89 3.89
C SER A 40 17.80 8.49 3.98
N LEU A 41 17.85 7.75 5.11
CA LEU A 41 17.06 6.50 5.23
C LEU A 41 15.67 6.78 5.80
N LEU A 42 15.62 7.57 6.89
CA LEU A 42 14.35 8.08 7.40
C LEU A 42 13.72 9.00 6.34
N THR A 43 14.45 9.86 5.60
CA THR A 43 13.85 10.69 4.53
C THR A 43 13.46 9.92 3.27
N LEU A 44 14.02 8.74 2.98
CA LEU A 44 13.45 7.88 1.93
C LEU A 44 12.07 7.33 2.35
N ILE A 45 11.89 7.14 3.66
CA ILE A 45 10.64 6.74 4.34
C ILE A 45 9.77 7.96 4.71
N MET A 46 10.32 9.17 4.86
CA MET A 46 9.66 10.39 5.37
C MET A 46 9.51 11.50 4.31
N SER A 47 9.99 11.31 3.07
CA SER A 47 9.80 12.27 1.97
C SER A 47 8.42 12.12 1.32
N ILE A 48 7.67 11.08 1.69
CA ILE A 48 6.24 11.02 1.48
C ILE A 48 5.62 11.73 2.68
N SER A 49 4.63 12.58 2.44
CA SER A 49 3.83 13.24 3.48
C SER A 49 3.65 12.34 4.71
N ASN A 50 3.65 12.89 5.94
CA ASN A 50 3.27 12.14 7.15
C ASN A 50 1.89 11.46 7.03
N ILE A 51 1.14 11.84 6.02
CA ILE A 51 -0.06 11.19 5.50
C ILE A 51 0.32 10.04 4.57
N GLY A 52 -0.15 8.85 4.89
CA GLY A 52 -0.09 7.64 4.06
C GLY A 52 -1.44 6.96 4.02
N TYR A 53 -1.42 5.64 3.85
CA TYR A 53 -2.60 4.82 3.89
C TYR A 53 -2.35 3.49 4.58
N THR A 54 -3.43 2.89 5.06
CA THR A 54 -3.45 1.55 5.61
C THR A 54 -4.56 0.75 4.94
N THR A 55 -4.23 -0.48 4.56
CA THR A 55 -5.14 -1.41 3.88
C THR A 55 -5.43 -2.61 4.77
N VAL A 56 -6.71 -2.99 4.81
CA VAL A 56 -7.19 -4.22 5.45
C VAL A 56 -8.06 -5.01 4.48
N THR A 57 -8.27 -6.30 4.77
CA THR A 57 -9.03 -7.18 3.89
C THR A 57 -9.75 -8.32 4.61
N HIS A 58 -10.91 -8.72 4.07
CA HIS A 58 -11.55 -10.01 4.37
C HIS A 58 -10.91 -11.18 3.62
N PHE A 59 -10.07 -10.88 2.62
CA PHE A 59 -9.39 -11.82 1.75
C PHE A 59 -10.30 -12.59 0.79
N ASN A 60 -11.45 -12.01 0.40
CA ASN A 60 -12.24 -12.56 -0.71
C ASN A 60 -11.61 -12.19 -2.06
N ILE A 61 -11.56 -13.18 -2.94
CA ILE A 61 -10.93 -13.08 -4.26
C ILE A 61 -12.01 -13.03 -5.34
N VAL A 62 -11.79 -12.18 -6.34
CA VAL A 62 -12.65 -12.04 -7.52
C VAL A 62 -11.79 -11.89 -8.78
N HIS A 63 -12.29 -12.32 -9.94
CA HIS A 63 -11.66 -11.88 -11.19
C HIS A 63 -11.93 -10.39 -11.39
N VAL A 64 -10.90 -9.62 -11.75
CA VAL A 64 -11.02 -8.18 -12.01
C VAL A 64 -12.12 -7.92 -13.05
N GLU A 65 -12.17 -8.72 -14.12
CA GLU A 65 -13.19 -8.61 -15.16
C GLU A 65 -14.61 -8.91 -14.65
N CYS A 66 -14.80 -9.95 -13.83
CA CYS A 66 -16.10 -10.26 -13.26
C CYS A 66 -16.62 -9.12 -12.39
N HIS A 67 -15.75 -8.47 -11.62
CA HIS A 67 -16.11 -7.29 -10.86
C HIS A 67 -16.49 -6.12 -11.78
N MET A 68 -15.66 -5.82 -12.79
CA MET A 68 -15.96 -4.74 -13.76
C MET A 68 -17.28 -4.97 -14.51
N ASP A 69 -17.54 -6.21 -14.92
CA ASP A 69 -18.79 -6.56 -15.58
C ASP A 69 -19.97 -6.35 -14.62
N ALA A 70 -19.88 -6.79 -13.36
CA ALA A 70 -20.92 -6.57 -12.35
C ALA A 70 -21.19 -5.07 -12.13
N VAL A 71 -20.14 -4.24 -12.03
CA VAL A 71 -20.25 -2.78 -11.88
C VAL A 71 -20.98 -2.15 -13.07
N ARG A 72 -20.65 -2.55 -14.30
CA ARG A 72 -21.34 -2.06 -15.52
C ARG A 72 -22.83 -2.42 -15.56
N HIS A 73 -23.21 -3.57 -15.00
CA HIS A 73 -24.62 -3.98 -14.94
C HIS A 73 -25.40 -3.28 -13.82
N ALA A 74 -24.75 -2.84 -12.74
CA ALA A 74 -25.40 -2.23 -11.59
C ALA A 74 -25.91 -0.79 -11.83
N ARG A 75 -25.30 -0.04 -12.78
CA ARG A 75 -25.61 1.31 -13.35
C ARG A 75 -25.98 2.48 -12.41
N THR A 76 -26.67 2.26 -11.31
CA THR A 76 -27.23 3.26 -10.39
C THR A 76 -26.86 3.03 -8.92
N ARG A 77 -26.26 1.88 -8.60
CA ARG A 77 -25.79 1.57 -7.25
C ARG A 77 -24.35 2.00 -7.07
N ASP A 78 -24.02 2.41 -5.86
CA ASP A 78 -22.63 2.57 -5.45
C ASP A 78 -21.87 1.25 -5.66
N GLU A 79 -20.75 1.33 -6.39
CA GLU A 79 -19.90 0.19 -6.78
C GLU A 79 -19.51 -0.63 -5.55
N TRP A 80 -19.06 0.08 -4.51
CA TRP A 80 -18.48 -0.50 -3.31
C TRP A 80 -19.52 -1.02 -2.33
N GLN A 81 -20.67 -0.35 -2.23
CA GLN A 81 -21.82 -0.88 -1.51
C GLN A 81 -22.27 -2.21 -2.10
N SER A 82 -22.32 -2.32 -3.44
CA SER A 82 -22.69 -3.57 -4.12
C SER A 82 -21.60 -4.64 -3.98
N ALA A 83 -20.32 -4.24 -4.09
CA ALA A 83 -19.19 -5.13 -3.93
C ALA A 83 -19.09 -5.74 -2.52
N SER A 84 -19.49 -4.99 -1.48
CA SER A 84 -19.46 -5.47 -0.10
C SER A 84 -20.27 -6.76 0.11
N LEU A 85 -21.37 -6.94 -0.63
CA LEU A 85 -22.20 -8.15 -0.60
C LEU A 85 -21.43 -9.40 -1.07
N HIS A 86 -20.57 -9.24 -2.09
CA HIS A 86 -19.68 -10.28 -2.58
C HIS A 86 -18.44 -10.47 -1.69
N ASN A 87 -18.13 -9.47 -0.86
CA ASN A 87 -17.04 -9.48 0.11
C ASN A 87 -17.53 -9.90 1.53
N ALA A 88 -18.50 -10.81 1.62
CA ALA A 88 -19.07 -11.29 2.89
C ALA A 88 -19.61 -10.16 3.80
N ASN A 89 -20.28 -9.18 3.21
CA ASN A 89 -20.76 -7.95 3.88
C ASN A 89 -19.65 -7.12 4.52
N THR A 90 -18.39 -7.32 4.12
CA THR A 90 -17.25 -6.52 4.58
C THR A 90 -17.05 -5.33 3.64
N ARG A 91 -16.94 -4.12 4.19
CA ARG A 91 -16.67 -2.90 3.38
C ARG A 91 -15.36 -3.06 2.60
N CYS A 92 -15.37 -2.60 1.36
CA CYS A 92 -14.22 -2.55 0.47
C CYS A 92 -14.31 -1.28 -0.37
N ASN A 93 -13.17 -0.76 -0.84
CA ASN A 93 -13.10 0.41 -1.72
C ASN A 93 -11.97 0.30 -2.75
N GLY A 94 -11.45 -0.91 -2.94
CA GLY A 94 -10.38 -1.17 -3.89
C GLY A 94 -10.20 -2.66 -4.15
N LEU A 95 -9.46 -2.94 -5.23
CA LEU A 95 -9.02 -4.27 -5.60
C LEU A 95 -7.49 -4.31 -5.64
N LEU A 96 -6.90 -5.28 -4.95
CA LEU A 96 -5.46 -5.58 -5.03
C LEU A 96 -5.24 -6.71 -6.03
N PRO A 97 -4.61 -6.47 -7.19
CA PRO A 97 -4.43 -7.49 -8.21
C PRO A 97 -3.38 -8.54 -7.81
N LEU A 98 -3.59 -9.76 -8.28
CA LEU A 98 -2.72 -10.90 -8.08
C LEU A 98 -2.06 -11.28 -9.41
N TRP A 99 -0.73 -11.43 -9.40
CA TRP A 99 -0.02 -11.91 -10.58
C TRP A 99 0.08 -13.44 -10.54
N GLY A 100 -0.79 -14.11 -11.29
CA GLY A 100 -0.76 -15.56 -11.45
C GLY A 100 0.25 -16.01 -12.53
N PRO A 101 0.74 -17.26 -12.49
CA PRO A 101 1.75 -17.76 -13.43
C PRO A 101 1.27 -17.79 -14.89
N ASN A 102 -0.03 -17.93 -15.12
CA ASN A 102 -0.64 -17.93 -16.46
C ASN A 102 -1.21 -16.56 -16.87
N VAL A 103 -1.04 -15.53 -16.03
CA VAL A 103 -1.55 -14.18 -16.29
C VAL A 103 -0.49 -13.39 -17.06
N CYS A 104 -0.87 -12.87 -18.23
CA CYS A 104 0.01 -11.99 -19.00
C CYS A 104 0.36 -10.74 -18.18
N GLU A 105 1.64 -10.39 -18.14
CA GLU A 105 2.14 -9.26 -17.34
C GLU A 105 1.42 -7.94 -17.68
N SER A 106 1.11 -7.69 -18.96
CA SER A 106 0.40 -6.48 -19.37
C SER A 106 -1.00 -6.36 -18.76
N LEU A 107 -1.71 -7.48 -18.57
CA LEU A 107 -3.01 -7.51 -17.90
C LEU A 107 -2.86 -7.20 -16.40
N PHE A 108 -1.85 -7.78 -15.76
CA PHE A 108 -1.53 -7.50 -14.36
C PHE A 108 -1.15 -6.03 -14.17
N ALA A 109 -0.26 -5.47 -14.99
CA ALA A 109 0.15 -4.07 -14.95
C ALA A 109 -1.04 -3.11 -15.14
N HIS A 110 -1.95 -3.45 -16.05
CA HIS A 110 -3.18 -2.67 -16.24
C HIS A 110 -4.09 -2.71 -15.00
N ALA A 111 -4.26 -3.88 -14.37
CA ALA A 111 -5.02 -4.00 -13.13
C ALA A 111 -4.36 -3.26 -11.96
N LEU A 112 -3.01 -3.26 -11.89
CA LEU A 112 -2.24 -2.52 -10.89
C LEU A 112 -2.36 -1.00 -11.07
N SER A 113 -2.43 -0.52 -12.32
CA SER A 113 -2.72 0.89 -12.60
C SER A 113 -4.09 1.30 -12.02
N ARG A 114 -5.12 0.45 -12.18
CA ARG A 114 -6.45 0.69 -11.57
C ARG A 114 -6.41 0.65 -10.04
N HIS A 115 -5.65 -0.28 -9.46
CA HIS A 115 -5.43 -0.32 -8.02
C HIS A 115 -4.88 1.02 -7.49
N ASN A 116 -3.91 1.60 -8.19
CA ASN A 116 -3.36 2.91 -7.83
C ASN A 116 -4.41 4.03 -7.91
N SER A 117 -5.36 3.96 -8.86
CA SER A 117 -6.48 4.90 -8.90
C SER A 117 -7.39 4.77 -7.66
N TYR A 118 -7.70 3.53 -7.25
CA TYR A 118 -8.48 3.30 -6.02
C TYR A 118 -7.77 3.84 -4.78
N LEU A 119 -6.45 3.65 -4.66
CA LEU A 119 -5.66 4.24 -3.59
C LEU A 119 -5.72 5.78 -3.63
N GLN A 120 -5.58 6.38 -4.80
CA GLN A 120 -5.65 7.82 -4.96
C GLN A 120 -7.01 8.37 -4.52
N ASP A 121 -8.11 7.70 -4.87
CA ASP A 121 -9.47 8.08 -4.49
C ASP A 121 -9.68 7.92 -2.97
N ALA A 122 -9.16 6.85 -2.36
CA ALA A 122 -9.27 6.61 -0.93
C ALA A 122 -8.47 7.59 -0.07
N VAL A 123 -7.33 8.08 -0.58
CA VAL A 123 -6.40 8.93 0.19
C VAL A 123 -6.56 10.41 -0.14
N GLY A 124 -7.04 10.73 -1.35
CA GLY A 124 -7.25 12.10 -1.83
C GLY A 124 -5.95 12.85 -2.15
N GLN A 125 -4.84 12.15 -2.40
CA GLN A 125 -3.53 12.74 -2.64
C GLN A 125 -2.81 12.05 -3.81
N ARG A 126 -2.23 12.85 -4.72
CA ARG A 126 -1.62 12.35 -5.97
C ARG A 126 -0.17 11.86 -5.80
N ASP A 127 0.42 12.10 -4.64
CA ASP A 127 1.86 11.87 -4.41
C ASP A 127 2.25 10.38 -4.33
N PHE A 128 1.26 9.47 -4.29
CA PHE A 128 1.48 8.02 -4.29
C PHE A 128 1.61 7.40 -5.69
N VAL A 129 1.48 8.19 -6.76
CA VAL A 129 1.50 7.71 -8.15
C VAL A 129 2.90 7.86 -8.76
N GLY A 130 3.43 6.80 -9.38
CA GLY A 130 4.72 6.81 -10.08
C GLY A 130 5.84 6.09 -9.32
N THR A 131 7.07 6.60 -9.41
CA THR A 131 8.29 6.01 -8.82
C THR A 131 8.26 5.88 -7.29
N ASN A 132 7.35 6.57 -6.60
CA ASN A 132 7.18 6.51 -5.15
C ASN A 132 6.06 5.54 -4.70
N SER A 133 5.38 4.88 -5.64
CA SER A 133 4.28 3.95 -5.35
C SER A 133 4.73 2.74 -4.50
N PHE A 134 5.95 2.23 -4.72
CA PHE A 134 6.49 1.13 -3.92
C PHE A 134 6.69 1.51 -2.45
N LEU A 135 7.15 2.74 -2.16
CA LEU A 135 7.30 3.23 -0.78
C LEU A 135 5.96 3.27 -0.06
N GLY A 136 4.91 3.76 -0.71
CA GLY A 136 3.55 3.71 -0.15
C GLY A 136 3.14 2.29 0.24
N THR A 137 3.44 1.31 -0.59
CA THR A 137 3.17 -0.12 -0.31
C THR A 137 4.02 -0.65 0.85
N VAL A 138 5.29 -0.24 0.95
CA VAL A 138 6.18 -0.59 2.07
C VAL A 138 5.67 0.02 3.39
N HIS A 139 5.17 1.25 3.37
CA HIS A 139 4.55 1.87 4.53
C HIS A 139 3.26 1.18 4.95
N ASP A 140 2.41 0.81 3.99
CA ASP A 140 1.19 0.06 4.28
C ASP A 140 1.52 -1.29 4.94
N LEU A 141 2.51 -2.00 4.41
CA LEU A 141 3.04 -3.24 5.00
C LEU A 141 3.58 -3.00 6.43
N LYS A 142 4.35 -1.92 6.65
CA LYS A 142 4.85 -1.54 7.98
C LYS A 142 3.69 -1.33 8.96
N LEU A 143 2.67 -0.57 8.57
CA LEU A 143 1.51 -0.27 9.41
C LEU A 143 0.67 -1.52 9.68
N LEU A 144 0.54 -2.41 8.71
CA LEU A 144 -0.12 -3.70 8.87
C LEU A 144 0.60 -4.55 9.93
N LEU A 145 1.93 -4.69 9.85
CA LEU A 145 2.73 -5.43 10.82
C LEU A 145 2.70 -4.78 12.21
N LEU A 146 2.74 -3.44 12.27
CA LEU A 146 2.62 -2.71 13.53
C LEU A 146 1.24 -2.92 14.18
N ARG A 147 0.18 -3.02 13.37
CA ARG A 147 -1.17 -3.35 13.86
C ARG A 147 -1.21 -4.74 14.51
N PHE A 148 -0.53 -5.74 13.92
CA PHE A 148 -0.35 -7.06 14.53
C PHE A 148 0.43 -6.98 15.84
N ALA A 149 1.58 -6.30 15.85
CA ALA A 149 2.42 -6.16 17.04
C ALA A 149 1.67 -5.53 18.22
N ASN A 150 0.81 -4.55 17.92
CA ASN A 150 -0.02 -3.85 18.91
C ASN A 150 -1.37 -4.54 19.18
N THR A 151 -1.63 -5.72 18.62
CA THR A 151 -2.89 -6.47 18.78
C THR A 151 -4.16 -5.66 18.48
N ARG A 152 -4.05 -4.68 17.57
CA ARG A 152 -5.17 -3.81 17.18
C ARG A 152 -6.13 -4.58 16.26
N THR A 153 -7.42 -4.29 16.35
CA THR A 153 -8.46 -4.90 15.50
C THR A 153 -8.29 -4.52 14.02
N PHE A 154 -8.70 -5.41 13.11
CA PHE A 154 -8.68 -5.21 11.66
C PHE A 154 -10.06 -4.96 11.05
N SER A 155 -11.12 -5.29 11.80
CA SER A 155 -12.50 -5.32 11.29
C SER A 155 -13.39 -4.21 11.84
N GLU A 156 -12.87 -3.35 12.73
CA GLU A 156 -13.64 -2.30 13.40
C GLU A 156 -14.36 -1.37 12.41
N GLU A 157 -13.65 -0.99 11.35
CA GLU A 157 -14.24 -0.16 10.31
C GLU A 157 -14.91 -1.03 9.26
N THR A 158 -14.30 -2.11 8.81
CA THR A 158 -14.81 -2.85 7.65
C THR A 158 -16.01 -3.73 7.96
N GLY A 159 -16.30 -4.03 9.23
CA GLY A 159 -17.35 -4.98 9.63
C GLY A 159 -16.96 -6.45 9.42
N GLY A 160 -15.72 -6.73 8.99
CA GLY A 160 -15.20 -8.07 8.76
C GLY A 160 -13.73 -8.08 8.34
N GLY A 161 -13.12 -9.27 8.33
CA GLY A 161 -11.69 -9.44 8.04
C GLY A 161 -10.84 -9.37 9.31
N GLY A 162 -10.54 -10.54 9.87
CA GLY A 162 -9.78 -10.67 11.12
C GLY A 162 -8.27 -10.73 10.93
N ALA A 163 -7.54 -11.03 12.00
CA ALA A 163 -6.08 -11.16 11.97
C ALA A 163 -5.58 -12.13 10.90
N GLN A 164 -6.24 -13.30 10.74
CA GLN A 164 -5.82 -14.31 9.76
C GLN A 164 -5.93 -13.82 8.31
N SER A 165 -7.05 -13.20 7.93
CA SER A 165 -7.25 -12.71 6.56
C SER A 165 -6.24 -11.62 6.20
N ASN A 166 -5.91 -10.76 7.17
CA ASN A 166 -4.94 -9.69 7.01
C ASN A 166 -3.49 -10.20 7.03
N LEU A 167 -3.21 -11.32 7.68
CA LEU A 167 -1.88 -11.94 7.64
C LEU A 167 -1.59 -12.49 6.23
N TYR A 168 -2.60 -13.03 5.56
CA TYR A 168 -2.47 -13.48 4.17
C TYR A 168 -2.21 -12.33 3.19
N LEU A 169 -2.57 -11.09 3.53
CA LEU A 169 -2.32 -9.91 2.68
C LEU A 169 -0.82 -9.58 2.55
N THR A 170 -0.03 -9.82 3.59
CA THR A 170 1.39 -9.48 3.71
C THR A 170 2.25 -9.86 2.48
N PRO A 171 2.28 -11.13 2.02
CA PRO A 171 3.09 -11.51 0.85
C PRO A 171 2.68 -10.79 -0.45
N TYR A 172 1.41 -10.40 -0.59
CA TYR A 172 0.94 -9.72 -1.81
C TYR A 172 1.33 -8.23 -1.83
N LEU A 173 1.34 -7.57 -0.67
CA LEU A 173 1.90 -6.22 -0.56
C LEU A 173 3.41 -6.24 -0.85
N MET A 174 4.15 -7.22 -0.30
CA MET A 174 5.58 -7.39 -0.61
C MET A 174 5.82 -7.61 -2.10
N HIS A 175 5.03 -8.48 -2.72
CA HIS A 175 5.12 -8.76 -4.15
C HIS A 175 4.89 -7.50 -5.00
N ILE A 176 3.88 -6.69 -4.69
CA ILE A 176 3.62 -5.43 -5.43
C ILE A 176 4.76 -4.43 -5.26
N ALA A 177 5.27 -4.26 -4.03
CA ALA A 177 6.41 -3.38 -3.80
C ALA A 177 7.63 -3.80 -4.64
N LEU A 178 7.95 -5.10 -4.64
CA LEU A 178 9.04 -5.66 -5.43
C LEU A 178 8.81 -5.51 -6.94
N TYR A 179 7.59 -5.76 -7.41
CA TYR A 179 7.22 -5.60 -8.81
C TYR A 179 7.41 -4.15 -9.27
N VAL A 180 6.92 -3.18 -8.50
CA VAL A 180 7.07 -1.75 -8.82
C VAL A 180 8.55 -1.35 -8.79
N MET A 181 9.32 -1.78 -7.80
CA MET A 181 10.77 -1.48 -7.74
C MET A 181 11.51 -2.01 -8.97
N ASN A 182 11.20 -3.24 -9.40
CA ASN A 182 11.83 -3.87 -10.55
C ASN A 182 11.45 -3.18 -11.87
N THR A 183 10.16 -2.93 -12.09
CA THR A 183 9.65 -2.32 -13.34
C THR A 183 10.03 -0.84 -13.48
N THR A 184 10.15 -0.11 -12.37
CA THR A 184 10.61 1.29 -12.37
C THR A 184 12.14 1.43 -12.32
N LYS A 185 12.88 0.31 -12.28
CA LYS A 185 14.36 0.25 -12.31
C LYS A 185 15.02 1.10 -11.23
N ILE A 186 14.46 1.08 -10.02
CA ILE A 186 14.98 1.84 -8.88
C ILE A 186 15.76 0.98 -7.88
N ILE A 187 15.81 -0.35 -8.07
CA ILE A 187 16.46 -1.28 -7.13
C ILE A 187 17.89 -0.85 -6.77
N ASP A 188 18.70 -0.48 -7.77
CA ASP A 188 20.09 -0.10 -7.51
C ASP A 188 20.20 1.21 -6.73
N ARG A 189 19.32 2.17 -7.01
CA ARG A 189 19.23 3.43 -6.25
C ARG A 189 18.88 3.15 -4.79
N GLU A 190 17.85 2.34 -4.56
CA GLU A 190 17.40 1.98 -3.21
C GLU A 190 18.43 1.14 -2.46
N ARG A 191 19.17 0.27 -3.16
CA ARG A 191 20.28 -0.50 -2.59
C ARG A 191 21.41 0.42 -2.13
N THR A 192 21.88 1.32 -2.98
CA THR A 192 22.93 2.29 -2.62
C THR A 192 22.47 3.15 -1.45
N ALA A 193 21.22 3.62 -1.48
CA ALA A 193 20.62 4.34 -0.38
C ALA A 193 20.67 3.51 0.92
N PHE A 194 20.24 2.26 0.91
CA PHE A 194 20.31 1.40 2.08
C PHE A 194 21.75 1.23 2.61
N GLU A 195 22.72 0.97 1.73
CA GLU A 195 24.12 0.77 2.12
C GLU A 195 24.75 2.03 2.71
N GLU A 196 24.60 3.17 2.04
CA GLU A 196 25.24 4.41 2.46
C GLU A 196 24.58 5.03 3.69
N LEU A 197 23.27 4.82 3.84
CA LEU A 197 22.46 5.60 4.78
C LEU A 197 22.02 4.81 5.99
N PHE A 198 21.99 3.48 5.92
CA PHE A 198 21.72 2.63 7.06
C PHE A 198 22.99 1.90 7.51
N MET A 199 23.56 1.09 6.62
CA MET A 199 24.64 0.18 6.99
C MET A 199 25.94 0.89 7.37
N ARG A 200 26.23 2.03 6.71
CA ARG A 200 27.43 2.83 6.98
C ARG A 200 27.21 3.96 7.99
N GLN A 201 26.01 4.11 8.54
CA GLN A 201 25.70 5.18 9.49
C GLN A 201 26.33 4.87 10.87
N SER A 202 26.90 5.88 11.52
CA SER A 202 27.44 5.73 12.88
C SER A 202 26.31 5.55 13.91
N THR A 203 26.55 4.75 14.95
CA THR A 203 25.58 4.50 16.03
C THR A 203 25.06 5.78 16.67
N SER A 204 25.91 6.81 16.82
CA SER A 204 25.51 8.12 17.35
C SER A 204 24.43 8.80 16.51
N LYS A 205 24.59 8.81 15.18
CA LYS A 205 23.61 9.40 14.26
C LYS A 205 22.34 8.57 14.15
N LEU A 206 22.44 7.25 14.31
CA LEU A 206 21.27 6.37 14.41
C LEU A 206 20.44 6.71 15.66
N LEU A 207 21.10 6.89 16.80
CA LEU A 207 20.42 7.25 18.06
C LEU A 207 19.73 8.63 17.98
N GLU A 208 20.33 9.61 17.30
CA GLU A 208 19.69 10.91 17.03
C GLU A 208 18.43 10.78 16.15
N SER A 209 18.36 9.74 15.32
CA SER A 209 17.19 9.45 14.47
C SER A 209 16.14 8.57 15.14
N CYS A 210 16.47 7.96 16.29
CA CYS A 210 15.51 7.19 17.06
C CYS A 210 14.57 8.14 17.80
N PHE A 211 13.28 7.79 17.79
CA PHE A 211 12.30 8.46 18.62
C PHE A 211 12.67 8.34 20.11
N GLN A 212 12.67 9.46 20.83
CA GLN A 212 12.78 9.46 22.29
C GLN A 212 11.40 9.16 22.85
N VAL A 213 11.23 7.97 23.43
CA VAL A 213 10.05 7.64 24.22
C VAL A 213 10.23 8.29 25.60
N GLU A 214 9.39 9.28 25.92
CA GLU A 214 9.20 9.75 27.30
C GLU A 214 8.43 8.73 28.15
#